data_AF-A0A8J5TTM7-F1
#
_entry.id   AF-A0A8J5TTM7-F1
#
_cell.length_a   1.000
_cell.length_b   1.000
_cell.length_c   1.000
_cell.angle_alpha   90.00
_cell.angle_beta   90.00
_cell.angle_gamma   90.00
#
_symmetry.space_group_name_H-M   'P 1'
#
loop_
_entity.id
_entity.type
_entity.pdbx_description
1 polymer ?
#
loop_
_entity_poly.entity_id
_entity_poly.type
_entity_poly.pdbx_seq_one_letter_code
_entity_poly.pdbx_strand_id
1 'polypeptide(L)'
;MEGGPEKVMEAAAEAAEEVGAEPLVGMLDVLLLTVLAGVSVYYFFLRDNNKKEEVSALKSFTISPTQLQSRVNDNNFVSKMKSSGRNVIVFYGSQTGTAEEFAGRLAKEATRYGLKGMVADPEECDMSELAQLSEVENHLAIFCVATYGEGDPTDNAQEFYEFLQNGEEQLDGVQFTVFGLGNKTYEHYNAMGKYIDKRLVELGASRIYELGMGDDDANMEDDFITWKDAMWPKVCEIFGIEAQNLDINMRQYRLTVHEEYDPARLFTGEIARLNSLKVGSQRPPFDSKNPMMAEISVNRELFQGGDRNCMHIELNIEGSRIRYDSGDHVAIYPINDPALVNRLTELVGEDPDKVITLTNVDEDSSKKHPFPCPCTYRTALSHYVDIAFLPRTHVLKELAEYTTDTAEKEKLLLMSGTSEAGKAEYQRWIVHDTRSIVHILEDMPSCKPPLDYLCELLPRLQARYYSISSSGKVTQ
;
A
#
# COMPACT_ATOMS: atom_id res chain seq x y z
N MET A 1 -66.37 -63.16 -5.74
CA MET A 1 -67.61 -63.71 -5.15
C MET A 1 -68.45 -62.52 -4.71
N GLU A 2 -69.61 -62.39 -5.36
CA GLU A 2 -70.91 -61.90 -4.86
C GLU A 2 -70.94 -60.74 -3.83
N GLY A 3 -71.75 -59.69 -3.99
CA GLY A 3 -72.83 -59.40 -4.94
C GLY A 3 -73.36 -57.97 -4.72
N GLY A 4 -74.05 -57.41 -5.72
CA GLY A 4 -74.94 -56.25 -5.55
C GLY A 4 -76.38 -56.71 -5.29
N PRO A 5 -77.41 -55.91 -5.62
CA PRO A 5 -77.59 -54.46 -5.45
C PRO A 5 -78.99 -54.14 -4.83
N GLU A 6 -79.40 -52.87 -4.88
CA GLU A 6 -80.81 -52.38 -4.89
C GLU A 6 -81.70 -52.55 -3.64
N LYS A 7 -82.12 -51.40 -3.09
CA LYS A 7 -83.55 -51.05 -3.10
C LYS A 7 -83.76 -49.54 -3.13
N VAL A 8 -84.51 -49.16 -4.15
CA VAL A 8 -84.94 -47.83 -4.58
C VAL A 8 -86.34 -47.56 -4.03
N MET A 9 -86.63 -46.27 -3.78
CA MET A 9 -87.96 -45.63 -3.66
C MET A 9 -88.81 -46.01 -2.43
N GLU A 10 -89.29 -45.02 -1.68
CA GLU A 10 -90.53 -44.31 -2.02
C GLU A 10 -91.00 -43.45 -0.84
N ALA A 11 -90.94 -42.13 -0.98
CA ALA A 11 -91.93 -41.16 -0.50
C ALA A 11 -91.37 -39.74 -0.68
N ALA A 12 -91.64 -39.17 -1.86
CA ALA A 12 -91.68 -37.72 -2.03
C ALA A 12 -93.04 -37.23 -1.52
N ALA A 13 -93.07 -36.26 -0.60
CA ALA A 13 -94.18 -35.32 -0.44
C ALA A 13 -93.79 -34.17 0.52
N GLU A 14 -93.55 -33.02 -0.10
CA GLU A 14 -93.94 -31.67 0.36
C GLU A 14 -93.25 -31.00 1.57
N ALA A 15 -92.50 -29.94 1.21
CA ALA A 15 -92.65 -28.55 1.68
C ALA A 15 -92.23 -28.25 3.14
N ALA A 16 -91.48 -27.19 3.49
CA ALA A 16 -91.04 -26.00 2.80
C ALA A 16 -89.89 -25.35 3.60
N GLU A 17 -89.05 -24.61 2.88
CA GLU A 17 -88.47 -23.29 3.22
C GLU A 17 -87.64 -23.03 4.49
N GLU A 18 -86.52 -22.34 4.21
CA GLU A 18 -85.72 -21.43 5.04
C GLU A 18 -84.85 -22.00 6.17
N VAL A 19 -83.59 -22.29 5.82
CA VAL A 19 -82.45 -22.05 6.73
C VAL A 19 -81.52 -21.06 6.03
N GLY A 20 -81.51 -19.83 6.54
CA GLY A 20 -80.69 -18.74 6.03
C GLY A 20 -79.21 -19.08 6.09
N ALA A 21 -78.49 -18.77 5.01
CA ALA A 21 -77.04 -18.82 4.97
C ALA A 21 -76.47 -17.70 5.86
N GLU A 22 -75.91 -18.06 7.01
CA GLU A 22 -75.13 -17.11 7.82
C GLU A 22 -73.87 -16.69 7.04
N PRO A 23 -73.51 -15.39 7.03
CA PRO A 23 -72.28 -14.92 6.39
C PRO A 23 -71.06 -15.53 7.07
N LEU A 24 -70.10 -15.96 6.25
CA LEU A 24 -68.83 -16.60 6.64
C LEU A 24 -67.89 -15.73 7.50
N VAL A 25 -68.28 -14.48 7.76
CA VAL A 25 -67.53 -13.49 8.55
C VAL A 25 -68.52 -12.75 9.43
N GLY A 26 -68.45 -12.99 10.74
CA GLY A 26 -69.32 -12.36 11.71
C GLY A 26 -68.97 -10.88 11.91
N MET A 27 -69.93 -10.11 12.41
CA MET A 27 -69.70 -8.69 12.74
C MET A 27 -68.55 -8.50 13.75
N LEU A 28 -68.31 -9.52 14.61
CA LEU A 28 -67.20 -9.56 15.55
C LEU A 28 -65.84 -9.73 14.85
N ASP A 29 -65.78 -10.51 13.77
CA ASP A 29 -64.56 -10.74 12.97
C ASP A 29 -64.18 -9.48 12.19
N VAL A 30 -65.18 -8.77 11.65
CA VAL A 30 -64.97 -7.46 11.01
C VAL A 30 -64.45 -6.44 12.03
N LEU A 31 -64.98 -6.46 13.26
CA LEU A 31 -64.53 -5.58 14.33
C LEU A 31 -63.10 -5.91 14.77
N LEU A 32 -62.75 -7.20 14.83
CA LEU A 32 -61.41 -7.65 15.21
C LEU A 32 -60.37 -7.35 14.12
N LEU A 33 -60.72 -7.51 12.85
CA LEU A 33 -59.89 -7.15 11.70
C LEU A 33 -59.69 -5.63 11.58
N THR A 34 -60.73 -4.84 11.85
CA THR A 34 -60.63 -3.37 11.84
C THR A 34 -59.80 -2.84 13.01
N VAL A 35 -59.89 -3.46 14.20
CA VAL A 35 -59.00 -3.15 15.33
C VAL A 35 -57.54 -3.54 15.01
N LEU A 36 -57.29 -4.73 14.45
CA LEU A 36 -55.93 -5.16 14.09
C LEU A 36 -55.30 -4.29 13.01
N ALA A 37 -56.08 -3.88 12.01
CA ALA A 37 -55.65 -2.93 10.99
C ALA A 37 -55.38 -1.55 11.61
N GLY A 38 -56.25 -1.08 12.51
CA GLY A 38 -56.06 0.18 13.25
C GLY A 38 -54.80 0.17 14.12
N VAL A 39 -54.53 -0.92 14.84
CA VAL A 39 -53.31 -1.08 15.66
C VAL A 39 -52.06 -1.14 14.79
N SER A 40 -52.14 -1.78 13.62
CA SER A 40 -51.02 -1.89 12.69
C SER A 40 -50.69 -0.55 12.03
N VAL A 41 -51.72 0.23 11.64
CA VAL A 41 -51.56 1.60 11.12
C VAL A 41 -51.06 2.53 12.23
N TYR A 42 -51.60 2.44 13.46
CA TYR A 42 -51.12 3.19 14.62
C TYR A 42 -49.65 2.87 14.94
N TYR A 43 -49.26 1.59 14.93
CA TYR A 43 -47.89 1.15 15.18
C TYR A 43 -46.93 1.64 14.08
N PHE A 44 -47.32 1.61 12.81
CA PHE A 44 -46.48 2.11 11.72
C PHE A 44 -46.36 3.64 11.72
N PHE A 45 -47.45 4.37 11.94
CA PHE A 45 -47.43 5.84 11.96
C PHE A 45 -46.80 6.43 13.23
N LEU A 46 -46.92 5.80 14.40
CA LEU A 46 -46.18 6.24 15.58
C LEU A 46 -44.73 5.76 15.60
N ARG A 47 -44.38 4.64 14.96
CA ARG A 47 -42.98 4.23 14.82
C ARG A 47 -42.19 5.20 13.92
N ASP A 48 -42.84 5.82 12.94
CA ASP A 48 -42.21 6.85 12.11
C ASP A 48 -42.15 8.22 12.81
N ASN A 49 -43.11 8.55 13.68
CA ASN A 49 -43.07 9.80 14.45
C ASN A 49 -42.22 9.74 15.74
N ASN A 50 -42.00 8.57 16.35
CA ASN A 50 -41.14 8.41 17.54
C ASN A 50 -39.67 8.12 17.22
N LYS A 51 -39.26 8.13 15.94
CA LYS A 51 -37.84 8.03 15.54
C LYS A 51 -37.13 9.38 15.41
N LYS A 52 -37.75 10.48 15.86
CA LYS A 52 -37.14 11.82 15.79
C LYS A 52 -36.74 12.47 17.12
N GLU A 53 -37.11 11.96 18.29
CA GLU A 53 -36.57 12.49 19.57
C GLU A 53 -36.51 11.37 20.63
N GLU A 54 -35.31 10.83 20.86
CA GLU A 54 -34.75 10.41 22.16
C GLU A 54 -33.49 9.54 21.94
N VAL A 55 -32.36 10.20 21.69
CA VAL A 55 -31.04 9.69 22.12
C VAL A 55 -30.38 10.81 22.89
N SER A 56 -30.83 10.97 24.14
CA SER A 56 -30.17 11.81 25.13
C SER A 56 -28.87 11.13 25.57
N ALA A 57 -27.75 11.70 25.13
CA ALA A 57 -26.48 11.80 25.85
C ALA A 57 -25.90 10.52 26.47
N LEU A 58 -25.43 9.59 25.63
CA LEU A 58 -24.14 8.95 25.91
C LEU A 58 -23.06 9.92 25.46
N LYS A 59 -22.22 10.36 26.40
CA LYS A 59 -21.05 11.22 26.14
C LYS A 59 -20.07 10.47 25.23
N SER A 60 -20.28 10.56 23.93
CA SER A 60 -19.20 10.47 22.96
C SER A 60 -18.28 11.65 23.26
N PHE A 61 -17.04 11.37 23.65
CA PHE A 61 -15.99 12.37 23.55
C PHE A 61 -15.71 12.59 22.07
N THR A 62 -16.55 13.41 21.44
CA THR A 62 -16.20 14.04 20.18
C THR A 62 -15.11 15.04 20.52
N ILE A 63 -13.87 14.72 20.16
CA ILE A 63 -12.84 15.74 20.03
C ILE A 63 -13.39 16.66 18.95
N SER A 64 -13.92 17.81 19.35
CA SER A 64 -14.14 18.91 18.41
C SER A 64 -12.79 19.17 17.77
N PRO A 65 -12.67 19.24 16.43
CA PRO A 65 -11.48 19.81 15.85
C PRO A 65 -11.36 21.18 16.51
N THR A 66 -10.32 21.38 17.32
CA THR A 66 -9.87 22.74 17.57
C THR A 66 -9.78 23.33 16.18
N GLN A 67 -10.61 24.33 15.90
CA GLN A 67 -10.40 25.17 14.74
C GLN A 67 -8.99 25.72 14.94
N LEU A 68 -8.01 25.01 14.36
CA LEU A 68 -6.76 25.61 13.99
C LEU A 68 -7.23 26.74 13.10
N GLN A 69 -7.19 27.96 13.64
CA GLN A 69 -7.03 29.13 12.81
C GLN A 69 -5.97 28.73 11.80
N SER A 70 -6.40 28.65 10.54
CA SER A 70 -5.58 28.35 9.39
C SER A 70 -4.36 29.25 9.49
N ARG A 71 -3.26 28.69 10.02
CA ARG A 71 -1.94 29.08 9.54
C ARG A 71 -2.04 28.82 8.05
N VAL A 72 -1.85 29.87 7.25
CA VAL A 72 -1.75 29.75 5.80
C VAL A 72 -0.83 28.56 5.54
N ASN A 73 -1.43 27.47 5.04
CA ASN A 73 -0.77 26.19 4.95
C ASN A 73 -0.01 26.24 3.62
N ASP A 74 1.32 26.36 3.68
CA ASP A 74 2.21 26.18 2.52
C ASP A 74 2.23 24.70 2.02
N ASN A 75 1.17 23.92 2.30
CA ASN A 75 1.09 22.48 2.05
C ASN A 75 0.57 22.11 0.66
N ASN A 76 0.26 23.10 -0.19
CA ASN A 76 -0.19 22.85 -1.55
C ASN A 76 0.97 22.31 -2.40
N PHE A 77 0.83 21.13 -2.99
CA PHE A 77 1.93 20.48 -3.71
C PHE A 77 2.27 21.23 -4.99
N VAL A 78 1.30 21.88 -5.65
CA VAL A 78 1.53 22.74 -6.82
C VAL A 78 2.35 23.97 -6.44
N SER A 79 2.06 24.57 -5.29
CA SER A 79 2.82 25.71 -4.73
C SER A 79 4.24 25.29 -4.39
N LYS A 80 4.41 24.09 -3.81
CA LYS A 80 5.72 23.49 -3.55
C LYS A 80 6.48 23.20 -4.85
N MET A 81 5.80 22.73 -5.89
CA MET A 81 6.41 22.55 -7.21
C MET A 81 6.91 23.88 -7.77
N LYS A 82 6.09 24.93 -7.74
CA LYS A 82 6.49 26.28 -8.15
C LYS A 82 7.68 26.83 -7.35
N SER A 83 7.65 26.74 -6.03
CA SER A 83 8.70 27.30 -5.17
C SER A 83 10.03 26.56 -5.30
N SER A 84 9.99 25.25 -5.57
CA SER A 84 11.18 24.42 -5.77
C SER A 84 11.61 24.28 -7.24
N GLY A 85 10.91 24.94 -8.17
CA GLY A 85 11.19 24.87 -9.61
C GLY A 85 11.02 23.46 -10.18
N ARG A 86 10.07 22.68 -9.64
CA ARG A 86 9.73 21.34 -10.11
C ARG A 86 8.57 21.37 -11.08
N ASN A 87 8.62 20.46 -12.04
CA ASN A 87 7.60 20.30 -13.07
C ASN A 87 7.13 18.85 -13.24
N VAL A 88 7.88 17.88 -12.72
CA VAL A 88 7.41 16.48 -12.68
C VAL A 88 7.02 16.13 -11.25
N ILE A 89 5.84 15.55 -11.07
CA ILE A 89 5.41 14.95 -9.82
C ILE A 89 5.04 13.49 -10.07
N VAL A 90 5.56 12.60 -9.23
CA VAL A 90 5.30 11.17 -9.33
C VAL A 90 4.60 10.69 -8.07
N PHE A 91 3.32 10.35 -8.20
CA PHE A 91 2.52 9.78 -7.14
C PHE A 91 2.70 8.26 -7.11
N TYR A 92 2.70 7.68 -5.91
CA TYR A 92 2.76 6.23 -5.76
C TYR A 92 1.60 5.68 -4.93
N GLY A 93 0.88 4.70 -5.47
CA GLY A 93 -0.03 3.85 -4.70
C GLY A 93 0.68 2.54 -4.38
N SER A 94 1.13 2.36 -3.14
CA SER A 94 2.04 1.26 -2.75
C SER A 94 1.67 0.69 -1.39
N GLN A 95 1.64 -0.64 -1.28
CA GLN A 95 1.49 -1.35 0.01
C GLN A 95 2.85 -1.90 0.50
N THR A 96 3.65 -2.48 -0.41
CA THR A 96 4.93 -3.14 -0.09
C THR A 96 6.17 -2.44 -0.63
N GLY A 97 6.03 -1.20 -1.11
CA GLY A 97 7.16 -0.34 -1.51
C GLY A 97 7.57 -0.38 -2.98
N THR A 98 7.10 -1.34 -3.79
CA THR A 98 7.50 -1.44 -5.21
C THR A 98 7.15 -0.20 -6.04
N ALA A 99 5.92 0.31 -5.91
CA ALA A 99 5.49 1.48 -6.67
C ALA A 99 6.17 2.78 -6.17
N GLU A 100 6.47 2.86 -4.87
CA GLU A 100 7.25 3.95 -4.27
C GLU A 100 8.67 3.99 -4.83
N GLU A 101 9.33 2.83 -4.97
CA GLU A 101 10.67 2.72 -5.56
C GLU A 101 10.67 3.18 -7.03
N PHE A 102 9.70 2.73 -7.82
CA PHE A 102 9.54 3.14 -9.22
C PHE A 102 9.30 4.64 -9.33
N ALA A 103 8.46 5.22 -8.46
CA ALA A 103 8.23 6.65 -8.41
C ALA A 103 9.51 7.44 -8.12
N GLY A 104 10.32 6.99 -7.16
CA GLY A 104 11.64 7.55 -6.86
C GLY A 104 12.58 7.53 -8.05
N ARG A 105 12.61 6.43 -8.80
CA ARG A 105 13.44 6.29 -10.00
C ARG A 105 13.01 7.26 -11.11
N LEU A 106 11.71 7.38 -11.37
CA LEU A 106 11.19 8.32 -12.38
C LEU A 106 11.48 9.77 -11.99
N ALA A 107 11.25 10.15 -10.74
CA ALA A 107 11.52 11.50 -10.27
C ALA A 107 13.00 11.88 -10.39
N LYS A 108 13.91 10.94 -10.09
CA LYS A 108 15.36 11.12 -10.25
C LYS A 108 15.77 11.20 -11.73
N GLU A 109 15.16 10.40 -12.59
CA GLU A 109 15.51 10.35 -14.01
C GLU A 109 15.05 11.60 -14.77
N ALA A 110 14.01 12.29 -14.30
CA ALA A 110 13.55 13.58 -14.85
C ALA A 110 14.71 14.59 -15.04
N THR A 111 15.69 14.60 -14.13
CA THR A 111 16.87 15.49 -14.21
C THR A 111 17.72 15.27 -15.46
N ARG A 112 17.75 14.05 -16.01
CA ARG A 112 18.45 13.75 -17.27
C ARG A 112 17.81 14.44 -18.47
N TYR A 113 16.55 14.82 -18.37
CA TYR A 113 15.81 15.49 -19.44
C TYR A 113 15.67 16.99 -19.19
N GLY A 114 16.43 17.56 -18.25
CA GLY A 114 16.30 18.96 -17.86
C GLY A 114 15.03 19.30 -17.09
N LEU A 115 14.30 18.27 -16.64
CA LEU A 115 13.12 18.40 -15.77
C LEU A 115 13.53 18.21 -14.31
N LYS A 116 12.69 18.64 -13.36
CA LYS A 116 12.94 18.42 -11.94
C LYS A 116 11.74 17.72 -11.33
N GLY A 117 11.98 16.48 -10.88
CA GLY A 117 10.97 15.61 -10.30
C GLY A 117 10.84 15.75 -8.79
N MET A 118 9.65 15.41 -8.27
CA MET A 118 9.44 15.00 -6.88
C MET A 118 8.56 13.76 -6.80
N VAL A 119 8.67 13.07 -5.68
CA VAL A 119 7.79 11.97 -5.30
C VAL A 119 6.80 12.47 -4.26
N ALA A 120 5.55 12.05 -4.36
CA ALA A 120 4.50 12.38 -3.40
C ALA A 120 3.66 11.14 -3.06
N ASP A 121 3.33 11.01 -1.77
CA ASP A 121 2.29 10.07 -1.33
C ASP A 121 0.92 10.74 -1.55
N PRO A 122 0.01 10.16 -2.35
CA PRO A 122 -1.32 10.73 -2.52
C PRO A 122 -2.11 10.87 -1.20
N GLU A 123 -1.84 10.07 -0.16
CA GLU A 123 -2.47 10.22 1.17
C GLU A 123 -2.03 11.52 1.89
N GLU A 124 -0.84 12.03 1.57
CA GLU A 124 -0.29 13.25 2.18
C GLU A 124 -0.60 14.52 1.37
N CYS A 125 -1.33 14.39 0.25
CA CYS A 125 -1.66 15.47 -0.67
C CYS A 125 -3.17 15.70 -0.78
N ASP A 126 -3.60 16.95 -0.94
CA ASP A 126 -4.97 17.26 -1.35
C ASP A 126 -5.08 17.12 -2.88
N MET A 127 -5.70 16.04 -3.34
CA MET A 127 -5.76 15.71 -4.76
C MET A 127 -6.67 16.64 -5.59
N SER A 128 -7.49 17.49 -4.95
CA SER A 128 -8.24 18.55 -5.64
C SER A 128 -7.31 19.62 -6.27
N GLU A 129 -6.06 19.72 -5.78
CA GLU A 129 -5.06 20.62 -6.33
C GLU A 129 -4.54 20.18 -7.71
N LEU A 130 -4.84 18.95 -8.17
CA LEU A 130 -4.47 18.49 -9.51
C LEU A 130 -4.97 19.43 -10.62
N ALA A 131 -6.14 20.05 -10.44
CA ALA A 131 -6.68 21.02 -11.40
C ALA A 131 -5.78 22.26 -11.58
N GLN A 132 -4.95 22.58 -10.57
CA GLN A 132 -4.01 23.71 -10.60
C GLN A 132 -2.65 23.32 -11.19
N LEU A 133 -2.41 22.02 -11.47
CA LEU A 133 -1.12 21.55 -11.98
C LEU A 133 -0.77 22.17 -13.33
N SER A 134 -1.80 22.52 -14.12
CA SER A 134 -1.64 23.22 -15.41
C SER A 134 -1.01 24.60 -15.30
N GLU A 135 -0.97 25.19 -14.10
CA GLU A 135 -0.29 26.47 -13.84
C GLU A 135 1.23 26.34 -13.79
N VAL A 136 1.77 25.12 -13.76
CA VAL A 136 3.21 24.84 -13.81
C VAL A 136 3.61 24.58 -15.26
N GLU A 137 4.66 25.27 -15.71
CA GLU A 137 5.18 25.11 -17.07
C GLU A 137 5.82 23.72 -17.26
N ASN A 138 5.53 23.07 -18.40
CA ASN A 138 5.99 21.72 -18.71
C ASN A 138 5.68 20.71 -17.60
N HIS A 139 4.51 20.85 -16.97
CA HIS A 139 4.09 19.98 -15.88
C HIS A 139 3.78 18.57 -16.36
N LEU A 140 4.08 17.58 -15.52
CA LEU A 140 3.74 16.19 -15.76
C LEU A 140 3.42 15.49 -14.44
N ALA A 141 2.22 14.92 -14.34
CA ALA A 141 1.86 13.98 -13.28
C ALA A 141 2.08 12.54 -13.75
N ILE A 142 2.87 11.77 -13.00
CA ILE A 142 3.03 10.34 -13.25
C ILE A 142 2.45 9.56 -12.07
N PHE A 143 1.67 8.53 -12.34
CA PHE A 143 1.08 7.68 -11.31
C PHE A 143 1.65 6.26 -11.39
N CYS A 144 2.43 5.84 -10.39
CA CYS A 144 2.86 4.46 -10.21
C CYS A 144 1.92 3.80 -9.20
N VAL A 145 0.98 2.97 -9.64
CA VAL A 145 -0.11 2.51 -8.77
C VAL A 145 -0.25 0.99 -8.78
N ALA A 146 -0.14 0.38 -7.60
CA ALA A 146 -0.41 -1.03 -7.41
C ALA A 146 -1.90 -1.30 -7.22
N THR A 147 -2.32 -2.50 -7.62
CA THR A 147 -3.67 -3.02 -7.38
C THR A 147 -3.61 -4.09 -6.30
N TYR A 148 -4.51 -4.03 -5.32
CA TYR A 148 -4.60 -4.98 -4.19
C TYR A 148 -6.00 -5.59 -4.10
N GLY A 149 -6.14 -6.63 -3.26
CA GLY A 149 -7.43 -7.26 -2.99
C GLY A 149 -8.17 -7.71 -4.25
N GLU A 150 -9.43 -7.32 -4.36
CA GLU A 150 -10.32 -7.65 -5.48
C GLU A 150 -10.36 -6.52 -6.51
N GLY A 151 -9.19 -5.96 -6.84
CA GLY A 151 -9.07 -4.81 -7.77
C GLY A 151 -9.11 -3.45 -7.07
N ASP A 152 -8.96 -3.43 -5.76
CA ASP A 152 -8.97 -2.25 -4.90
C ASP A 152 -7.66 -1.43 -5.01
N PRO A 153 -7.69 -0.12 -4.69
CA PRO A 153 -6.48 0.68 -4.49
C PRO A 153 -5.64 0.15 -3.33
N THR A 154 -4.39 0.58 -3.26
CA THR A 154 -3.59 0.50 -2.03
C THR A 154 -4.14 1.45 -0.97
N ASP A 155 -3.92 1.14 0.31
CA ASP A 155 -4.40 1.94 1.45
C ASP A 155 -4.06 3.44 1.29
N ASN A 156 -2.82 3.75 0.93
CA ASN A 156 -2.36 5.13 0.75
C ASN A 156 -2.95 5.85 -0.50
N ALA A 157 -3.63 5.12 -1.38
CA ALA A 157 -4.30 5.67 -2.57
C ALA A 157 -5.83 5.65 -2.46
N GLN A 158 -6.39 5.19 -1.32
CA GLN A 158 -7.83 5.05 -1.11
C GLN A 158 -8.55 6.40 -1.24
N GLU A 159 -8.06 7.44 -0.57
CA GLU A 159 -8.68 8.78 -0.65
C GLU A 159 -8.62 9.35 -2.06
N PHE A 160 -7.53 9.12 -2.80
CA PHE A 160 -7.41 9.53 -4.20
C PHE A 160 -8.39 8.77 -5.11
N TYR A 161 -8.59 7.48 -4.87
CA TYR A 161 -9.57 6.69 -5.59
C TYR A 161 -11.00 7.21 -5.38
N GLU A 162 -11.36 7.52 -4.13
CA GLU A 162 -12.66 8.10 -3.77
C GLU A 162 -12.85 9.50 -4.38
N PHE A 163 -11.80 10.32 -4.38
CA PHE A 163 -11.78 11.60 -5.07
C PHE A 163 -12.08 11.42 -6.56
N LEU A 164 -11.45 10.47 -7.24
CA LEU A 164 -11.70 10.21 -8.66
C LEU A 164 -13.10 9.66 -8.93
N GLN A 165 -13.65 8.83 -8.03
CA GLN A 165 -15.02 8.31 -8.14
C GLN A 165 -16.07 9.41 -8.04
N ASN A 166 -15.93 10.29 -7.05
CA ASN A 166 -16.92 11.31 -6.71
C ASN A 166 -16.66 12.67 -7.39
N GLY A 167 -15.45 12.87 -7.91
CA GLY A 167 -14.99 14.13 -8.47
C GLY A 167 -15.69 14.47 -9.78
N GLU A 168 -16.17 15.71 -9.86
CA GLU A 168 -16.68 16.35 -11.07
C GLU A 168 -15.74 17.46 -11.57
N GLU A 169 -14.55 17.58 -10.96
CA GLU A 169 -13.55 18.59 -11.28
C GLU A 169 -13.00 18.39 -12.70
N GLN A 170 -12.89 19.49 -13.43
CA GLN A 170 -12.29 19.48 -14.76
C GLN A 170 -10.77 19.61 -14.62
N LEU A 171 -10.05 18.62 -15.14
CA LEU A 171 -8.59 18.56 -15.18
C LEU A 171 -8.06 19.00 -16.55
N ASP A 172 -8.73 19.96 -17.18
CA ASP A 172 -8.38 20.46 -18.50
C ASP A 172 -6.95 21.02 -18.50
N GLY A 173 -6.14 20.55 -19.44
CA GLY A 173 -4.75 20.96 -19.59
C GLY A 173 -3.75 20.22 -18.69
N VAL A 174 -4.20 19.39 -17.75
CA VAL A 174 -3.33 18.53 -16.94
C VAL A 174 -2.73 17.43 -17.82
N GLN A 175 -1.40 17.31 -17.83
CA GLN A 175 -0.69 16.25 -18.53
C GLN A 175 -0.31 15.10 -17.60
N PHE A 176 -0.61 13.87 -18.00
CA PHE A 176 -0.35 12.71 -17.16
C PHE A 176 0.04 11.43 -17.91
N THR A 177 0.63 10.50 -17.17
CA THR A 177 0.73 9.08 -17.57
C THR A 177 0.67 8.17 -16.35
N VAL A 178 0.38 6.89 -16.57
CA VAL A 178 0.18 5.90 -15.50
C VAL A 178 1.00 4.66 -15.80
N PHE A 179 1.68 4.15 -14.78
CA PHE A 179 2.24 2.81 -14.76
C PHE A 179 1.52 2.00 -13.69
N GLY A 180 0.72 1.03 -14.13
CA GLY A 180 0.05 0.09 -13.23
C GLY A 180 0.97 -1.06 -12.83
N LEU A 181 0.94 -1.42 -11.55
CA LEU A 181 1.56 -2.62 -11.02
C LEU A 181 0.46 -3.63 -10.70
N GLY A 182 0.46 -4.75 -11.40
CA GLY A 182 -0.50 -5.83 -11.19
C GLY A 182 0.14 -7.20 -11.38
N ASN A 183 -0.66 -8.24 -11.32
CA ASN A 183 -0.24 -9.61 -11.54
C ASN A 183 -1.33 -10.35 -12.31
N LYS A 184 -0.98 -11.00 -13.43
CA LYS A 184 -1.95 -11.66 -14.32
C LYS A 184 -2.64 -12.89 -13.71
N THR A 185 -2.12 -13.42 -12.59
CA THR A 185 -2.76 -14.53 -11.87
C THR A 185 -4.01 -14.09 -11.11
N TYR A 186 -4.18 -12.79 -10.86
CA TYR A 186 -5.38 -12.22 -10.23
C TYR A 186 -6.44 -11.88 -11.28
N GLU A 187 -7.71 -12.02 -10.91
CA GLU A 187 -8.84 -11.72 -11.78
C GLU A 187 -8.83 -10.25 -12.26
N HIS A 188 -8.52 -9.33 -11.34
CA HIS A 188 -8.54 -7.89 -11.56
C HIS A 188 -7.15 -7.33 -11.93
N TYR A 189 -6.50 -7.91 -12.93
CA TYR A 189 -5.17 -7.50 -13.40
C TYR A 189 -5.10 -5.99 -13.71
N ASN A 190 -4.29 -5.26 -12.93
CA ASN A 190 -4.03 -3.81 -13.08
C ASN A 190 -5.30 -2.94 -13.02
N ALA A 191 -6.33 -3.37 -12.28
CA ALA A 191 -7.60 -2.66 -12.20
C ALA A 191 -7.42 -1.18 -11.76
N MET A 192 -6.56 -0.92 -10.78
CA MET A 192 -6.32 0.43 -10.29
C MET A 192 -5.63 1.33 -11.35
N GLY A 193 -4.57 0.83 -11.98
CA GLY A 193 -3.88 1.55 -13.06
C GLY A 193 -4.82 1.88 -14.23
N LYS A 194 -5.61 0.90 -14.67
CA LYS A 194 -6.63 1.08 -15.71
C LYS A 194 -7.69 2.10 -15.31
N TYR A 195 -8.15 2.05 -14.06
CA TYR A 195 -9.18 2.96 -13.55
C TYR A 195 -8.68 4.41 -13.54
N ILE A 196 -7.52 4.68 -12.93
CA ILE A 196 -6.95 6.03 -12.86
C ILE A 196 -6.70 6.59 -14.26
N ASP A 197 -6.07 5.79 -15.13
CA ASP A 197 -5.77 6.20 -16.49
C ASP A 197 -7.04 6.58 -17.28
N LYS A 198 -8.09 5.74 -17.19
CA LYS A 198 -9.38 6.02 -17.82
C LYS A 198 -10.04 7.26 -17.21
N ARG A 199 -10.08 7.34 -15.88
CA ARG A 199 -10.83 8.37 -15.17
C ARG A 199 -10.21 9.76 -15.32
N LEU A 200 -8.89 9.88 -15.35
CA LEU A 200 -8.21 11.15 -15.62
C LEU A 200 -8.54 11.69 -17.02
N VAL A 201 -8.64 10.83 -18.04
CA VAL A 201 -9.10 11.24 -19.39
C VAL A 201 -10.57 11.69 -19.35
N GLU A 202 -11.44 10.96 -18.65
CA GLU A 202 -12.86 11.34 -18.51
C GLU A 202 -13.04 12.70 -17.83
N LEU A 203 -12.11 13.10 -16.95
CA LEU A 203 -12.09 14.40 -16.27
C LEU A 203 -11.41 15.52 -17.10
N GLY A 204 -10.90 15.24 -18.30
CA GLY A 204 -10.32 16.24 -19.22
C GLY A 204 -8.79 16.29 -19.27
N ALA A 205 -8.09 15.48 -18.47
CA ALA A 205 -6.64 15.41 -18.51
C ALA A 205 -6.13 14.73 -19.80
N SER A 206 -4.94 15.15 -20.25
CA SER A 206 -4.32 14.66 -21.48
C SER A 206 -3.25 13.60 -21.18
N ARG A 207 -3.44 12.40 -21.72
CA ARG A 207 -2.48 11.30 -21.63
C ARG A 207 -1.27 11.56 -22.55
N ILE A 208 -0.07 11.64 -21.97
CA ILE A 208 1.18 11.88 -22.73
C ILE A 208 1.84 10.61 -23.26
N TYR A 209 1.63 9.49 -22.57
CA TYR A 209 2.17 8.18 -22.93
C TYR A 209 1.21 7.10 -22.46
N GLU A 210 1.16 5.97 -23.19
CA GLU A 210 0.23 4.87 -22.93
C GLU A 210 0.36 4.30 -21.51
N LEU A 211 -0.74 3.74 -21.01
CA LEU A 211 -0.79 3.06 -19.72
C LEU A 211 0.22 1.89 -19.72
N GLY A 212 1.17 1.94 -18.80
CA GLY A 212 2.05 0.82 -18.50
C GLY A 212 1.32 -0.25 -17.69
N MET A 213 1.56 -1.51 -18.01
CA MET A 213 0.86 -2.66 -17.47
C MET A 213 1.87 -3.68 -16.94
N GLY A 214 2.44 -3.42 -15.77
CA GLY A 214 3.43 -4.30 -15.14
C GLY A 214 2.81 -5.61 -14.66
N ASP A 215 3.55 -6.71 -14.79
CA ASP A 215 3.13 -8.06 -14.38
C ASP A 215 4.12 -8.72 -13.41
N ASP A 216 3.70 -8.86 -12.16
CA ASP A 216 4.50 -9.44 -11.08
C ASP A 216 4.61 -10.96 -11.16
N ASP A 217 3.77 -11.64 -11.98
CA ASP A 217 3.92 -13.07 -12.27
C ASP A 217 5.14 -13.36 -13.16
N ALA A 218 5.55 -12.36 -13.96
CA ALA A 218 6.66 -12.47 -14.88
C ALA A 218 7.88 -11.68 -14.37
N ASN A 219 8.07 -10.46 -14.86
CA ASN A 219 9.18 -9.60 -14.45
C ASN A 219 8.74 -8.13 -14.45
N MET A 220 8.22 -7.70 -13.31
CA MET A 220 7.78 -6.33 -13.05
C MET A 220 8.86 -5.29 -13.38
N GLU A 221 10.14 -5.60 -13.12
CA GLU A 221 11.25 -4.68 -13.38
C GLU A 221 11.46 -4.46 -14.89
N ASP A 222 11.38 -5.53 -15.69
CA ASP A 222 11.53 -5.44 -17.14
C ASP A 222 10.39 -4.65 -17.78
N ASP A 223 9.16 -4.88 -17.34
CA ASP A 223 7.98 -4.15 -17.82
C ASP A 223 8.11 -2.66 -17.52
N PHE A 224 8.55 -2.32 -16.29
CA PHE A 224 8.80 -0.94 -15.88
C PHE A 224 9.89 -0.28 -16.72
N ILE A 225 11.04 -0.93 -16.91
CA ILE A 225 12.14 -0.40 -17.73
C ILE A 225 11.68 -0.16 -19.17
N THR A 226 10.99 -1.15 -19.76
CA THR A 226 10.50 -1.07 -21.15
C THR A 226 9.55 0.11 -21.34
N TRP A 227 8.59 0.28 -20.42
CA TRP A 227 7.66 1.39 -20.43
C TRP A 227 8.37 2.74 -20.24
N LYS A 228 9.25 2.83 -19.24
CA LYS A 228 9.98 4.05 -18.89
C LYS A 228 10.87 4.56 -20.03
N ASP A 229 11.63 3.64 -20.65
CA ASP A 229 12.57 3.98 -21.73
C ASP A 229 11.85 4.42 -23.02
N ALA A 230 10.60 3.96 -23.23
CA ALA A 230 9.75 4.42 -24.32
C ALA A 230 8.98 5.71 -24.00
N MET A 231 8.64 5.93 -22.72
CA MET A 231 7.90 7.09 -22.22
C MET A 231 8.73 8.38 -22.28
N TRP A 232 9.98 8.37 -21.83
CA TRP A 232 10.81 9.59 -21.78
C TRP A 232 11.03 10.26 -23.14
N PRO A 233 11.35 9.53 -24.24
CA PRO A 233 11.43 10.15 -25.57
C PRO A 233 10.14 10.87 -25.99
N LYS A 234 8.97 10.37 -25.56
CA LYS A 234 7.67 10.99 -25.85
C LYS A 234 7.45 12.24 -25.02
N VAL A 235 7.85 12.24 -23.75
CA VAL A 235 7.90 13.46 -22.91
C VAL A 235 8.76 14.53 -23.59
N CYS A 236 9.94 14.16 -24.09
CA CYS A 236 10.84 15.07 -24.78
C CYS A 236 10.22 15.68 -26.04
N GLU A 237 9.56 14.85 -26.84
CA GLU A 237 8.85 15.29 -28.06
C GLU A 237 7.74 16.30 -27.75
N ILE A 238 6.93 16.02 -26.71
CA ILE A 238 5.79 16.87 -26.32
C ILE A 238 6.23 18.20 -25.72
N PHE A 239 7.24 18.19 -24.85
CA PHE A 239 7.76 19.41 -24.21
C PHE A 239 8.80 20.15 -25.04
N GLY A 240 9.25 19.59 -26.17
CA GLY A 240 10.29 20.20 -27.00
C GLY A 240 11.63 20.33 -26.26
N ILE A 241 11.94 19.37 -25.39
CA ILE A 241 13.19 19.32 -24.60
C ILE A 241 14.13 18.25 -25.15
N GLU A 242 15.43 18.50 -25.07
CA GLU A 242 16.45 17.53 -25.46
C GLU A 242 17.00 16.80 -24.24
N ALA A 243 17.24 15.49 -24.38
CA ALA A 243 17.90 14.72 -23.34
C ALA A 243 19.32 15.26 -23.11
N GLN A 244 19.66 15.52 -21.85
CA GLN A 244 21.00 15.91 -21.46
C GLN A 244 21.83 14.64 -21.28
N ASN A 245 23.05 14.60 -21.85
CA ASN A 245 24.01 13.51 -21.65
C ASN A 245 24.64 13.59 -20.26
N LEU A 246 23.79 13.55 -19.25
CA LEU A 246 24.13 13.62 -17.84
C LEU A 246 24.05 12.20 -17.28
N ASP A 247 25.16 11.47 -17.38
CA ASP A 247 25.33 10.19 -16.71
C ASP A 247 25.68 10.46 -15.23
N ILE A 248 24.71 11.03 -14.51
CA ILE A 248 24.93 11.41 -13.12
C ILE A 248 24.52 10.24 -12.24
N ASN A 249 25.52 9.56 -11.68
CA ASN A 249 25.32 8.81 -10.45
C ASN A 249 25.06 9.81 -9.31
N MET A 250 23.83 10.30 -9.21
CA MET A 250 23.44 11.18 -8.11
C MET A 250 23.06 10.32 -6.92
N ARG A 251 23.93 10.25 -5.93
CA ARG A 251 23.52 9.86 -4.58
C ARG A 251 22.29 10.66 -4.17
N GLN A 252 21.22 9.97 -3.79
CA GLN A 252 20.00 10.60 -3.27
C GLN A 252 20.22 11.08 -1.84
N TYR A 253 21.12 10.44 -1.09
CA TYR A 253 21.38 10.82 0.29
C TYR A 253 22.86 11.12 0.52
N ARG A 254 23.11 12.18 1.28
CA ARG A 254 24.41 12.54 1.81
C ARG A 254 24.63 11.85 3.15
N LEU A 255 25.72 11.11 3.27
CA LEU A 255 26.19 10.53 4.52
C LEU A 255 26.73 11.60 5.47
N THR A 256 26.28 11.57 6.72
CA THR A 256 26.91 12.24 7.86
C THR A 256 27.24 11.20 8.92
N VAL A 257 28.51 11.13 9.32
CA VAL A 257 28.99 10.26 10.40
C VAL A 257 29.08 11.07 11.69
N HIS A 258 28.60 10.52 12.79
CA HIS A 258 28.61 11.18 14.09
C HIS A 258 29.61 10.50 15.03
N GLU A 259 30.71 11.17 15.34
CA GLU A 259 31.72 10.69 16.30
C GLU A 259 31.28 10.90 17.75
N GLU A 260 30.57 11.99 18.02
CA GLU A 260 29.99 12.31 19.32
C GLU A 260 28.46 12.37 19.19
N TYR A 261 27.75 11.61 20.02
CA TYR A 261 26.31 11.51 19.98
C TYR A 261 25.72 11.18 21.35
N ASP A 262 24.45 11.52 21.53
CA ASP A 262 23.66 11.10 22.70
C ASP A 262 22.93 9.79 22.36
N PRO A 263 23.24 8.66 23.03
CA PRO A 263 22.55 7.39 22.81
C PRO A 263 21.03 7.47 22.99
N ALA A 264 20.52 8.41 23.79
CA ALA A 264 19.07 8.59 23.97
C ALA A 264 18.37 9.19 22.74
N ARG A 265 19.14 9.75 21.79
CA ARG A 265 18.65 10.38 20.55
C ARG A 265 18.84 9.50 19.31
N LEU A 266 19.31 8.27 19.48
CA LEU A 266 19.46 7.31 18.38
C LEU A 266 18.20 6.47 18.23
N PHE A 267 17.79 6.29 16.98
CA PHE A 267 16.83 5.25 16.64
C PHE A 267 17.48 3.87 16.81
N THR A 268 16.69 2.93 17.32
CA THR A 268 17.10 1.56 17.71
C THR A 268 16.16 0.49 17.15
N GLY A 269 15.35 0.85 16.14
CA GLY A 269 14.40 -0.05 15.47
C GLY A 269 12.97 0.52 15.38
N GLU A 270 12.71 1.69 15.97
CA GLU A 270 11.39 2.32 15.91
C GLU A 270 11.02 2.76 14.50
N ILE A 271 9.74 2.63 14.13
CA ILE A 271 9.26 2.89 12.75
C ILE A 271 9.22 4.38 12.41
N ALA A 272 8.74 5.22 13.33
CA ALA A 272 8.57 6.66 13.07
C ALA A 272 9.02 7.52 14.25
N ARG A 273 8.35 7.40 15.41
CA ARG A 273 8.67 8.24 16.57
C ARG A 273 9.81 7.64 17.38
N LEU A 274 10.86 8.44 17.59
CA LEU A 274 11.99 8.10 18.45
C LEU A 274 11.50 7.65 19.84
N ASN A 275 12.13 6.61 20.40
CA ASN A 275 11.80 6.03 21.70
C ASN A 275 10.40 5.41 21.79
N SER A 276 9.66 5.23 20.68
CA SER A 276 8.29 4.68 20.70
C SER A 276 8.22 3.20 21.10
N LEU A 277 9.28 2.43 20.88
CA LEU A 277 9.33 1.01 21.29
C LEU A 277 9.88 0.82 22.71
N LYS A 278 10.26 1.89 23.42
CA LYS A 278 10.74 1.79 24.81
C LYS A 278 9.61 1.39 25.76
N VAL A 279 9.96 0.60 26.78
CA VAL A 279 9.01 0.22 27.83
C VAL A 279 8.44 1.48 28.49
N GLY A 280 7.11 1.54 28.59
CA GLY A 280 6.38 2.67 29.18
C GLY A 280 6.15 3.88 28.25
N SER A 281 6.69 3.90 27.03
CA SER A 281 6.42 4.96 26.04
C SER A 281 5.34 4.60 25.02
N GLN A 282 5.00 3.31 24.91
CA GLN A 282 3.94 2.77 24.06
C GLN A 282 2.57 3.34 24.49
N ARG A 283 1.88 3.98 23.55
CA ARG A 283 0.57 4.60 23.78
C ARG A 283 -0.30 4.42 22.53
N PRO A 284 -1.60 4.10 22.69
CA PRO A 284 -2.52 4.01 21.58
C PRO A 284 -2.83 5.39 20.96
N PRO A 285 -3.35 5.46 19.72
CA PRO A 285 -3.66 4.32 18.84
C PRO A 285 -2.39 3.63 18.31
N PHE A 286 -2.49 2.33 18.05
CA PHE A 286 -1.44 1.54 17.41
C PHE A 286 -1.83 1.29 15.96
N ASP A 287 -0.89 1.56 15.06
CA ASP A 287 -1.06 1.50 13.61
C ASP A 287 0.31 1.19 12.95
N SER A 288 0.40 1.32 11.62
CA SER A 288 1.64 1.08 10.87
C SER A 288 2.78 2.03 11.26
N LYS A 289 2.50 3.26 11.68
CA LYS A 289 3.52 4.26 12.09
C LYS A 289 3.86 4.15 13.59
N ASN A 290 3.01 3.50 14.39
CA ASN A 290 3.20 3.25 15.82
C ASN A 290 2.78 1.81 16.18
N PRO A 291 3.59 0.78 15.85
CA PRO A 291 3.22 -0.60 16.15
C PRO A 291 3.27 -0.91 17.64
N MET A 292 2.45 -1.87 18.06
CA MET A 292 2.44 -2.39 19.42
C MET A 292 3.55 -3.44 19.61
N MET A 293 4.28 -3.35 20.73
CA MET A 293 5.14 -4.44 21.22
C MET A 293 4.29 -5.48 21.98
N ALA A 294 3.65 -6.39 21.24
CA ALA A 294 2.84 -7.46 21.81
C ALA A 294 3.70 -8.61 22.34
N GLU A 295 3.39 -9.13 23.52
CA GLU A 295 4.06 -10.30 24.10
C GLU A 295 3.61 -11.58 23.41
N ILE A 296 4.54 -12.49 23.12
CA ILE A 296 4.21 -13.82 22.61
C ILE A 296 3.81 -14.70 23.79
N SER A 297 2.51 -14.93 23.94
CA SER A 297 1.92 -15.73 25.02
C SER A 297 1.98 -17.24 24.74
N VAL A 298 1.84 -17.64 23.48
CA VAL A 298 1.98 -19.03 23.03
C VAL A 298 2.85 -19.07 21.78
N ASN A 299 3.75 -20.05 21.71
CA ASN A 299 4.48 -20.43 20.51
C ASN A 299 4.65 -21.96 20.51
N ARG A 300 3.96 -22.66 19.61
CA ARG A 300 4.03 -24.13 19.52
C ARG A 300 4.02 -24.62 18.08
N GLU A 301 4.71 -25.72 17.83
CA GLU A 301 4.68 -26.42 16.55
C GLU A 301 3.31 -27.09 16.34
N LEU A 302 2.73 -26.92 15.15
CA LEU A 302 1.48 -27.53 14.72
C LEU A 302 1.73 -28.85 14.00
N PHE A 303 2.83 -28.97 13.27
CA PHE A 303 3.16 -30.19 12.56
C PHE A 303 3.79 -31.23 13.49
N GLN A 304 3.38 -32.48 13.37
CA GLN A 304 3.89 -33.58 14.19
C GLN A 304 5.06 -34.34 13.53
N GLY A 305 5.53 -33.87 12.37
CA GLY A 305 6.62 -34.45 11.59
C GLY A 305 6.64 -33.93 10.14
N GLY A 306 7.69 -34.30 9.40
CA GLY A 306 7.94 -33.84 8.03
C GLY A 306 9.08 -32.81 7.95
N ASP A 307 9.36 -32.33 6.73
CA ASP A 307 10.48 -31.43 6.44
C ASP A 307 10.14 -29.94 6.56
N ARG A 308 8.95 -29.61 7.08
CA ARG A 308 8.45 -28.24 7.23
C ARG A 308 8.05 -27.96 8.67
N ASN A 309 8.07 -26.69 9.04
CA ASN A 309 7.61 -26.20 10.33
C ASN A 309 6.39 -25.30 10.14
N CYS A 310 5.42 -25.40 11.04
CA CYS A 310 4.24 -24.54 11.09
C CYS A 310 3.96 -24.17 12.54
N MET A 311 4.15 -22.89 12.88
CA MET A 311 4.00 -22.41 14.26
C MET A 311 2.62 -21.83 14.49
N HIS A 312 2.04 -22.12 15.66
CA HIS A 312 0.90 -21.41 16.23
C HIS A 312 1.41 -20.41 17.25
N ILE A 313 1.13 -19.13 17.00
CA ILE A 313 1.58 -18.01 17.81
C ILE A 313 0.37 -17.23 18.33
N GLU A 314 0.35 -16.94 19.63
CA GLU A 314 -0.66 -16.07 20.25
C GLU A 314 0.00 -14.80 20.79
N LEU A 315 -0.47 -13.64 20.30
CA LEU A 315 0.04 -12.33 20.66
C LEU A 315 -0.88 -11.67 21.69
N ASN A 316 -0.33 -11.32 22.86
CA ASN A 316 -1.08 -10.61 23.89
C ASN A 316 -1.24 -9.14 23.53
N ILE A 317 -2.49 -8.74 23.26
CA ILE A 317 -2.88 -7.37 22.95
C ILE A 317 -3.70 -6.70 24.07
N GLU A 318 -3.68 -7.25 25.29
CA GLU A 318 -4.39 -6.69 26.43
C GLU A 318 -3.97 -5.23 26.70
N GLY A 319 -4.94 -4.37 27.02
CA GLY A 319 -4.70 -2.95 27.29
C GLY A 319 -4.38 -2.09 26.06
N SER A 320 -4.18 -2.70 24.88
CA SER A 320 -3.81 -1.98 23.64
C SER A 320 -4.94 -1.17 23.04
N ARG A 321 -6.20 -1.57 23.31
CA ARG A 321 -7.43 -1.10 22.66
C ARG A 321 -7.51 -1.40 21.16
N ILE A 322 -6.63 -2.26 20.64
CA ILE A 322 -6.73 -2.79 19.28
C ILE A 322 -8.03 -3.61 19.17
N ARG A 323 -8.73 -3.45 18.04
CA ARG A 323 -9.93 -4.21 17.69
C ARG A 323 -9.66 -4.92 16.37
N TYR A 324 -10.19 -6.13 16.24
CA TYR A 324 -10.14 -6.90 15.01
C TYR A 324 -11.37 -7.81 14.93
N ASP A 325 -11.76 -8.17 13.71
CA ASP A 325 -12.75 -9.19 13.40
C ASP A 325 -12.08 -10.41 12.75
N SER A 326 -12.78 -11.54 12.75
CA SER A 326 -12.30 -12.73 12.03
C SER A 326 -12.29 -12.47 10.53
N GLY A 327 -11.12 -12.65 9.90
CA GLY A 327 -10.88 -12.29 8.50
C GLY A 327 -9.89 -11.14 8.34
N ASP A 328 -9.68 -10.35 9.40
CA ASP A 328 -8.65 -9.30 9.40
C ASP A 328 -7.23 -9.89 9.36
N HIS A 329 -6.26 -9.01 9.11
CA HIS A 329 -4.84 -9.34 9.06
C HIS A 329 -4.09 -8.70 10.22
N VAL A 330 -3.03 -9.38 10.69
CA VAL A 330 -2.03 -8.81 11.58
C VAL A 330 -0.74 -8.59 10.80
N ALA A 331 -0.18 -7.39 10.89
CA ALA A 331 1.11 -7.04 10.29
C ALA A 331 2.21 -7.07 11.35
N ILE A 332 3.31 -7.78 11.07
CA ILE A 332 4.46 -7.91 11.96
C ILE A 332 5.69 -7.29 11.30
N TYR A 333 6.36 -6.36 12.01
CA TYR A 333 7.67 -5.85 11.61
C TYR A 333 8.76 -6.84 12.04
N PRO A 334 9.44 -7.53 11.12
CA PRO A 334 10.48 -8.48 11.48
C PRO A 334 11.82 -7.78 11.72
N ILE A 335 12.82 -8.57 12.10
CA ILE A 335 14.22 -8.16 12.22
C ILE A 335 15.03 -9.14 11.37
N ASN A 336 15.98 -8.63 10.58
CA ASN A 336 16.90 -9.48 9.83
C ASN A 336 17.75 -10.34 10.78
N ASP A 337 18.20 -11.50 10.29
CA ASP A 337 19.11 -12.38 11.02
C ASP A 337 20.42 -11.62 11.38
N PRO A 338 20.78 -11.50 12.67
CA PRO A 338 22.03 -10.88 13.09
C PRO A 338 23.28 -11.50 12.43
N ALA A 339 23.26 -12.80 12.11
CA ALA A 339 24.37 -13.45 11.41
C ALA A 339 24.51 -12.90 9.99
N LEU A 340 23.40 -12.67 9.29
CA LEU A 340 23.39 -12.09 7.95
C LEU A 340 23.86 -10.63 7.95
N VAL A 341 23.43 -9.84 8.96
CA VAL A 341 23.89 -8.45 9.16
C VAL A 341 25.40 -8.40 9.39
N ASN A 342 25.91 -9.24 10.30
CA ASN A 342 27.35 -9.32 10.58
C ASN A 342 28.12 -9.70 9.32
N ARG A 343 27.64 -10.73 8.61
CA ARG A 343 28.28 -11.21 7.38
C ARG A 343 28.37 -10.12 6.32
N LEU A 344 27.29 -9.36 6.10
CA LEU A 344 27.29 -8.23 5.16
C LEU A 344 28.35 -7.18 5.55
N THR A 345 28.40 -6.79 6.82
CA THR A 345 29.35 -5.78 7.28
C THR A 345 30.81 -6.25 7.21
N GLU A 346 31.07 -7.53 7.46
CA GLU A 346 32.40 -8.14 7.29
C GLU A 346 32.84 -8.16 5.81
N LEU A 347 31.94 -8.48 4.89
CA LEU A 347 32.23 -8.49 3.45
C LEU A 347 32.58 -7.11 2.93
N VAL A 348 31.90 -6.07 3.41
CA VAL A 348 32.17 -4.67 3.04
C VAL A 348 33.40 -4.11 3.78
N GLY A 349 33.64 -4.55 5.02
CA GLY A 349 34.77 -4.11 5.85
C GLY A 349 34.53 -2.79 6.58
N GLU A 350 33.28 -2.46 6.91
CA GLU A 350 32.92 -1.26 7.66
C GLU A 350 32.39 -1.60 9.07
N ASP A 351 32.65 -0.72 10.03
CA ASP A 351 32.17 -0.85 11.40
C ASP A 351 30.63 -0.76 11.46
N PRO A 352 29.92 -1.85 11.84
CA PRO A 352 28.46 -1.87 11.93
C PRO A 352 27.91 -0.92 13.02
N ASP A 353 28.71 -0.55 14.02
CA ASP A 353 28.25 0.26 15.15
C ASP A 353 28.51 1.76 14.96
N LYS A 354 29.02 2.15 13.77
CA LYS A 354 29.15 3.55 13.35
C LYS A 354 27.78 4.23 13.29
N VAL A 355 27.64 5.37 13.96
CA VAL A 355 26.41 6.18 13.95
C VAL A 355 26.37 7.08 12.74
N ILE A 356 25.28 6.99 11.98
CA ILE A 356 25.12 7.68 10.71
C ILE A 356 23.79 8.43 10.59
N THR A 357 23.75 9.36 9.65
CA THR A 357 22.53 9.96 9.12
C THR A 357 22.66 10.06 7.61
N LEU A 358 21.64 9.57 6.91
CA LEU A 358 21.49 9.73 5.46
C LEU A 358 20.49 10.85 5.21
N THR A 359 20.96 12.03 4.83
CA THR A 359 20.10 13.20 4.57
C THR A 359 19.88 13.38 3.08
N ASN A 360 18.62 13.50 2.66
CA ASN A 360 18.28 13.67 1.26
C ASN A 360 18.98 14.91 0.70
N VAL A 361 19.66 14.78 -0.44
CA VAL A 361 20.35 15.89 -1.11
C VAL A 361 19.35 16.93 -1.66
N ASP A 362 18.11 16.50 -1.89
CA ASP A 362 17.00 17.37 -2.22
C ASP A 362 16.40 17.98 -0.94
N GLU A 363 16.81 19.22 -0.65
CA GLU A 363 16.39 19.98 0.53
C GLU A 363 14.87 20.21 0.58
N ASP A 364 14.18 20.19 -0.56
CA ASP A 364 12.74 20.40 -0.66
C ASP A 364 11.94 19.09 -0.52
N SER A 365 12.61 17.93 -0.52
CA SER A 365 11.95 16.62 -0.35
C SER A 365 11.28 16.51 1.02
N SER A 366 10.06 15.96 1.08
CA SER A 366 9.42 15.60 2.36
C SER A 366 10.11 14.39 3.01
N LYS A 367 10.59 13.44 2.19
CA LYS A 367 11.37 12.28 2.64
C LYS A 367 12.82 12.67 2.91
N LYS A 368 13.07 13.22 4.10
CA LYS A 368 14.40 13.70 4.54
C LYS A 368 15.43 12.58 4.70
N HIS A 369 14.99 11.37 5.04
CA HIS A 369 15.84 10.23 5.30
C HIS A 369 15.24 8.98 4.62
N PRO A 370 16.06 7.99 4.22
CA PRO A 370 15.55 6.76 3.63
C PRO A 370 14.82 5.91 4.70
N PHE A 371 15.26 6.02 5.95
CA PHE A 371 14.74 5.36 7.13
C PHE A 371 15.00 6.23 8.38
N PRO A 372 14.46 5.87 9.55
CA PRO A 372 14.65 6.65 10.77
C PRO A 372 16.13 6.89 11.12
N CYS A 373 16.53 8.17 11.16
CA CYS A 373 17.90 8.63 11.45
C CYS A 373 17.90 9.65 12.60
N PRO A 374 19.00 9.79 13.36
CA PRO A 374 20.26 9.03 13.29
C PRO A 374 20.14 7.61 13.86
N CYS A 375 20.92 6.67 13.32
CA CYS A 375 21.01 5.29 13.82
C CYS A 375 22.37 4.67 13.44
N THR A 376 22.70 3.49 13.97
CA THR A 376 23.90 2.75 13.51
C THR A 376 23.63 2.00 12.22
N TYR A 377 24.68 1.63 11.46
CA TYR A 377 24.52 0.71 10.32
C TYR A 377 23.87 -0.61 10.76
N ARG A 378 24.24 -1.17 11.91
CA ARG A 378 23.63 -2.37 12.48
C ARG A 378 22.13 -2.20 12.64
N THR A 379 21.68 -1.06 13.19
CA THR A 379 20.25 -0.79 13.36
C THR A 379 19.54 -0.72 12.01
N ALA A 380 20.11 0.03 11.05
CA ALA A 380 19.55 0.15 9.71
C ALA A 380 19.40 -1.21 9.01
N LEU A 381 20.47 -2.01 9.00
CA LEU A 381 20.51 -3.32 8.37
C LEU A 381 19.66 -4.37 9.11
N SER A 382 19.41 -4.20 10.41
CA SER A 382 18.58 -5.14 11.18
C SER A 382 17.09 -4.85 11.02
N HIS A 383 16.69 -3.57 11.03
CA HIS A 383 15.28 -3.17 11.17
C HIS A 383 14.69 -2.45 9.97
N TYR A 384 15.49 -1.79 9.14
CA TYR A 384 14.98 -0.83 8.17
C TYR A 384 15.23 -1.21 6.72
N VAL A 385 16.26 -1.98 6.44
CA VAL A 385 16.71 -2.36 5.09
C VAL A 385 16.48 -3.85 4.88
N ASP A 386 15.88 -4.24 3.76
CA ASP A 386 15.73 -5.65 3.40
C ASP A 386 17.00 -6.17 2.72
N ILE A 387 17.82 -6.89 3.50
CA ILE A 387 19.08 -7.48 3.03
C ILE A 387 18.92 -8.93 2.54
N ALA A 388 17.70 -9.49 2.65
CA ALA A 388 17.34 -10.79 2.11
C ALA A 388 16.67 -10.67 0.73
N PHE A 389 16.20 -9.47 0.37
CA PHE A 389 15.61 -9.16 -0.92
C PHE A 389 16.54 -9.51 -2.09
N LEU A 390 15.94 -9.97 -3.20
CA LEU A 390 16.63 -10.28 -4.45
C LEU A 390 17.00 -8.98 -5.18
N PRO A 391 18.28 -8.60 -5.28
CA PRO A 391 18.65 -7.30 -5.83
C PRO A 391 18.13 -7.12 -7.27
N ARG A 392 17.53 -5.96 -7.54
CA ARG A 392 17.04 -5.60 -8.88
C ARG A 392 18.21 -5.25 -9.81
N THR A 393 17.96 -5.28 -11.10
CA THR A 393 18.96 -4.99 -12.16
C THR A 393 19.66 -3.64 -11.96
N HIS A 394 18.94 -2.61 -11.52
CA HIS A 394 19.54 -1.31 -11.22
C HIS A 394 20.54 -1.37 -10.06
N VAL A 395 20.29 -2.17 -9.02
CA VAL A 395 21.24 -2.36 -7.91
C VAL A 395 22.51 -3.02 -8.45
N LEU A 396 22.39 -4.03 -9.31
CA LEU A 396 23.54 -4.69 -9.94
C LEU A 396 24.39 -3.72 -10.77
N LYS A 397 23.73 -2.80 -11.50
CA LYS A 397 24.40 -1.75 -12.25
C LYS A 397 25.23 -0.85 -11.33
N GLU A 398 24.68 -0.46 -10.19
CA GLU A 398 25.37 0.38 -9.22
C GLU A 398 26.54 -0.36 -8.54
N LEU A 399 26.37 -1.64 -8.22
CA LEU A 399 27.45 -2.49 -7.68
C LEU A 399 28.64 -2.62 -8.64
N ALA A 400 28.39 -2.63 -9.95
CA ALA A 400 29.44 -2.73 -10.97
C ALA A 400 30.45 -1.56 -10.90
N GLU A 401 30.05 -0.39 -10.40
CA GLU A 401 30.97 0.75 -10.19
C GLU A 401 31.95 0.53 -9.03
N TYR A 402 31.59 -0.34 -8.08
CA TYR A 402 32.39 -0.67 -6.91
C TYR A 402 33.11 -2.03 -7.05
N THR A 403 33.18 -2.57 -8.27
CA THR A 403 33.77 -3.88 -8.55
C THR A 403 35.06 -3.72 -9.34
N THR A 404 36.19 -4.15 -8.76
CA THR A 404 37.51 -3.94 -9.38
C THR A 404 37.92 -5.07 -10.32
N ASP A 405 37.46 -6.31 -10.08
CA ASP A 405 37.70 -7.41 -11.00
C ASP A 405 36.88 -7.23 -12.28
N THR A 406 37.53 -7.40 -13.43
CA THR A 406 36.90 -7.14 -14.73
C THR A 406 35.80 -8.15 -15.06
N ALA A 407 36.00 -9.44 -14.73
CA ALA A 407 35.01 -10.47 -15.04
C ALA A 407 33.78 -10.36 -14.11
N GLU A 408 33.98 -10.07 -12.83
CA GLU A 408 32.89 -9.77 -11.89
C GLU A 408 32.08 -8.55 -12.35
N LYS A 409 32.77 -7.45 -12.72
CA LYS A 409 32.14 -6.23 -13.22
C LYS A 409 31.34 -6.48 -14.50
N GLU A 410 31.92 -7.17 -15.48
CA GLU A 410 31.23 -7.53 -16.73
C GLU A 410 30.00 -8.40 -16.48
N LYS A 411 30.05 -9.33 -15.52
CA LYS A 411 28.91 -10.15 -15.14
C LYS A 411 27.78 -9.32 -14.53
N LEU A 412 28.09 -8.39 -13.61
CA LEU A 412 27.10 -7.47 -13.04
C LEU A 412 26.45 -6.60 -14.12
N LEU A 413 27.26 -6.02 -15.02
CA LEU A 413 26.76 -5.22 -16.13
C LEU A 413 25.88 -6.03 -17.09
N LEU A 414 26.28 -7.26 -17.41
CA LEU A 414 25.51 -8.19 -18.25
C LEU A 414 24.11 -8.43 -17.65
N MET A 415 24.04 -8.76 -16.36
CA MET A 415 22.76 -9.00 -15.66
C MET A 415 21.93 -7.73 -15.47
N SER A 416 22.56 -6.54 -15.51
CA SER A 416 21.84 -5.26 -15.44
C SER A 416 21.29 -4.77 -16.79
N GLY A 417 21.71 -5.39 -17.89
CA GLY A 417 21.33 -5.01 -19.25
C GLY A 417 20.03 -5.62 -19.74
N THR A 418 19.54 -5.14 -20.89
CA THR A 418 18.29 -5.61 -21.51
C THR A 418 18.48 -6.73 -22.54
N SER A 419 19.73 -7.20 -22.74
CA SER A 419 20.03 -8.30 -23.66
C SER A 419 19.39 -9.62 -23.21
N GLU A 420 18.98 -10.47 -24.16
CA GLU A 420 18.38 -11.78 -23.86
C GLU A 420 19.31 -12.66 -22.99
N ALA A 421 20.61 -12.66 -23.28
CA ALA A 421 21.62 -13.36 -22.48
C ALA A 421 21.73 -12.80 -21.05
N GLY A 422 21.69 -11.47 -20.90
CA GLY A 422 21.72 -10.80 -19.60
C GLY A 422 20.50 -11.11 -18.73
N LYS A 423 19.30 -11.05 -19.32
CA LYS A 423 18.05 -11.43 -18.66
C LYS A 423 18.06 -12.89 -18.22
N ALA A 424 18.50 -13.80 -19.10
CA ALA A 424 18.60 -15.22 -18.78
C ALA A 424 19.59 -15.48 -17.63
N GLU A 425 20.73 -14.80 -17.62
CA GLU A 425 21.71 -14.93 -16.54
C GLU A 425 21.21 -14.33 -15.22
N TYR A 426 20.52 -13.18 -15.25
CA TYR A 426 19.87 -12.61 -14.07
C TYR A 426 18.83 -13.57 -13.48
N GLN A 427 17.94 -14.10 -14.32
CA GLN A 427 16.91 -15.06 -13.89
C GLN A 427 17.53 -16.32 -13.30
N ARG A 428 18.59 -16.85 -13.92
CA ARG A 428 19.26 -18.06 -13.45
C ARG A 428 20.05 -17.82 -12.16
N TRP A 429 20.87 -16.77 -12.09
CA TRP A 429 21.83 -16.57 -11.01
C TRP A 429 21.26 -15.79 -9.82
N ILE A 430 20.34 -14.85 -10.04
CA ILE A 430 19.71 -14.09 -8.95
C ILE A 430 18.39 -14.74 -8.52
N VAL A 431 17.44 -14.88 -9.46
CA VAL A 431 16.06 -15.24 -9.14
C VAL A 431 15.93 -16.72 -8.76
N HIS A 432 16.31 -17.63 -9.66
CA HIS A 432 16.18 -19.08 -9.47
C HIS A 432 16.99 -19.57 -8.26
N ASP A 433 18.22 -19.10 -8.13
CA ASP A 433 19.11 -19.47 -7.03
C ASP A 433 18.89 -18.62 -5.76
N THR A 434 17.92 -17.71 -5.77
CA THR A 434 17.50 -16.88 -4.62
C THR A 434 18.64 -16.08 -3.95
N ARG A 435 19.52 -15.48 -4.75
CA ARG A 435 20.69 -14.74 -4.24
C ARG A 435 20.31 -13.33 -3.77
N SER A 436 20.46 -13.12 -2.46
CA SER A 436 20.43 -11.78 -1.84
C SER A 436 21.74 -11.01 -2.04
N ILE A 437 21.78 -9.74 -1.60
CA ILE A 437 23.01 -8.91 -1.64
C ILE A 437 24.21 -9.59 -0.98
N VAL A 438 24.00 -10.33 0.12
CA VAL A 438 25.09 -11.01 0.83
C VAL A 438 25.72 -12.07 -0.07
N HIS A 439 24.90 -12.93 -0.69
CA HIS A 439 25.39 -13.96 -1.61
C HIS A 439 26.17 -13.36 -2.79
N ILE A 440 25.71 -12.23 -3.33
CA ILE A 440 26.43 -11.53 -4.42
C ILE A 440 27.83 -11.11 -3.96
N LEU A 441 27.95 -10.49 -2.79
CA LEU A 441 29.23 -10.02 -2.26
C LEU A 441 30.16 -11.17 -1.81
N GLU A 442 29.61 -12.33 -1.48
CA GLU A 442 30.39 -13.55 -1.25
C GLU A 442 30.97 -14.13 -2.53
N ASP A 443 30.16 -14.20 -3.59
CA ASP A 443 30.57 -14.72 -4.89
C ASP A 443 31.46 -13.73 -5.68
N MET A 444 31.41 -12.43 -5.34
CA MET A 444 32.13 -11.34 -6.00
C MET A 444 32.96 -10.53 -4.98
N PRO A 445 34.06 -11.09 -4.45
CA PRO A 445 34.82 -10.47 -3.37
C PRO A 445 35.48 -9.13 -3.74
N SER A 446 35.63 -8.81 -5.03
CA SER A 446 36.17 -7.53 -5.50
C SER A 446 35.13 -6.41 -5.49
N CYS A 447 33.85 -6.74 -5.37
CA CYS A 447 32.76 -5.78 -5.20
C CYS A 447 32.77 -5.23 -3.75
N LYS A 448 33.17 -3.97 -3.58
CA LYS A 448 33.28 -3.29 -2.27
C LYS A 448 32.46 -2.00 -2.22
N PRO A 449 31.12 -2.06 -2.34
CA PRO A 449 30.26 -0.89 -2.20
C PRO A 449 30.27 -0.40 -0.75
N PRO A 450 30.20 0.92 -0.48
CA PRO A 450 30.15 1.43 0.88
C PRO A 450 28.76 1.16 1.51
N LEU A 451 28.71 0.95 2.83
CA LEU A 451 27.49 0.53 3.51
C LEU A 451 26.36 1.57 3.43
N ASP A 452 26.70 2.86 3.45
CA ASP A 452 25.72 3.94 3.29
C ASP A 452 25.00 3.88 1.94
N TYR A 453 25.73 3.47 0.89
CA TYR A 453 25.13 3.36 -0.42
C TYR A 453 24.27 2.11 -0.56
N LEU A 454 24.67 0.98 0.02
CA LEU A 454 23.79 -0.20 0.11
C LEU A 454 22.51 0.13 0.89
N CYS A 455 22.60 0.88 1.98
CA CYS A 455 21.45 1.32 2.76
C CYS A 455 20.52 2.26 1.98
N GLU A 456 21.04 2.98 0.97
CA GLU A 456 20.27 3.81 0.05
C GLU A 456 19.62 3.01 -1.08
N LEU A 457 20.33 2.01 -1.61
CA LEU A 457 19.90 1.22 -2.78
C LEU A 457 18.91 0.11 -2.44
N LEU A 458 19.10 -0.55 -1.30
CA LEU A 458 18.28 -1.68 -0.92
C LEU A 458 16.90 -1.22 -0.42
N PRO A 459 15.83 -1.99 -0.70
CA PRO A 459 14.49 -1.60 -0.32
C PRO A 459 14.30 -1.62 1.19
N ARG A 460 13.23 -0.95 1.65
CA ARG A 460 12.84 -0.96 3.06
C ARG A 460 12.36 -2.34 3.48
N LEU A 461 12.74 -2.76 4.69
CA LEU A 461 12.22 -3.97 5.32
C LEU A 461 10.71 -3.81 5.59
N GLN A 462 9.89 -4.58 4.89
CA GLN A 462 8.43 -4.47 4.95
C GLN A 462 7.83 -5.19 6.17
N ALA A 463 6.65 -4.77 6.61
CA ALA A 463 5.86 -5.61 7.52
C ALA A 463 5.37 -6.87 6.78
N ARG A 464 5.23 -7.98 7.50
CA ARG A 464 4.68 -9.24 6.96
C ARG A 464 3.28 -9.44 7.51
N TYR A 465 2.32 -9.62 6.61
CA TYR A 465 0.91 -9.81 6.94
C TYR A 465 0.60 -11.30 7.13
N TYR A 466 -0.19 -11.61 8.16
CA TYR A 466 -0.72 -12.93 8.43
C TYR A 466 -2.23 -12.82 8.67
N SER A 467 -3.02 -13.74 8.11
CA SER A 467 -4.45 -13.80 8.40
C SER A 467 -4.69 -14.18 9.87
N ILE A 468 -5.52 -13.42 10.56
CA ILE A 468 -5.79 -13.66 11.98
C ILE A 468 -6.59 -14.96 12.14
N SER A 469 -6.02 -15.92 12.87
CA SER A 469 -6.56 -17.26 13.08
C SER A 469 -7.38 -17.40 14.39
N SER A 470 -7.94 -16.29 14.88
CA SER A 470 -8.75 -16.23 16.10
C SER A 470 -9.99 -15.34 15.92
N SER A 471 -10.90 -15.34 16.90
CA SER A 471 -12.09 -14.49 16.88
C SER A 471 -12.07 -13.52 18.04
N GLY A 472 -12.11 -12.21 17.74
CA GLY A 472 -12.17 -11.15 18.76
C GLY A 472 -13.44 -11.17 19.63
N LYS A 473 -14.41 -12.03 19.30
CA LYS A 473 -15.64 -12.26 20.08
C LYS A 473 -15.49 -13.35 21.12
N VAL A 474 -14.49 -14.23 20.99
CA VAL A 474 -14.22 -15.30 21.95
C VAL A 474 -13.28 -14.74 23.01
N THR A 475 -13.77 -14.62 24.23
CA THR A 475 -12.92 -14.30 25.39
C THR A 475 -12.06 -15.54 25.66
N GLN A 476 -10.74 -15.42 25.51
CA GLN A 476 -9.79 -16.46 25.93
C GLN A 476 -9.62 -16.45 27.45
#